data_AF-A0A9E2M9Y0-F1
#
_entry.id   AF-A0A9E2M9Y0-F1
#
_cell.length_a   1.000
_cell.length_b   1.000
_cell.length_c   1.000
_cell.angle_alpha   90.00
_cell.angle_beta   90.00
_cell.angle_gamma   90.00
#
_symmetry.space_group_name_H-M   'P 1'
#
loop_
_entity.id
_entity.type
_entity.pdbx_description
1 polymer ?
#
loop_
_entity_poly.entity_id
_entity_poly.type
_entity_poly.pdbx_seq_one_letter_code
_entity_poly.pdbx_strand_id
1 'polypeptide(L)'
;MAVSILNLSDGGVSLEFDSRDAKAVREAIRKRYGPIRRRWHVMSADVSFGGELFVFQNEWSDPCLISRSTTGAEMLEQIAGDLGG
;
A
#
# COMPACT_ATOMS: atom_id res chain seq x y z
N MET A 1 -15.47 -2.69 1.42
CA MET A 1 -14.19 -2.22 1.98
C MET A 1 -13.85 -0.92 1.30
N ALA A 2 -13.24 0.04 2.00
CA ALA A 2 -12.93 1.35 1.43
C ALA A 2 -11.43 1.43 1.16
N VAL A 3 -11.05 1.06 -0.06
CA VAL A 3 -9.70 1.30 -0.60
C VAL A 3 -9.81 2.20 -1.83
N SER A 4 -8.87 3.12 -2.01
CA SER A 4 -8.83 3.98 -3.19
C SER A 4 -7.41 4.24 -3.64
N ILE A 5 -7.27 4.58 -4.92
CA ILE A 5 -6.00 4.95 -5.53
C ILE A 5 -5.96 6.47 -5.68
N LEU A 6 -4.90 7.07 -5.17
CA LEU A 6 -4.57 8.47 -5.37
C LEU A 6 -3.29 8.57 -6.21
N ASN A 7 -3.41 9.21 -7.37
CA ASN A 7 -2.25 9.52 -8.21
C ASN A 7 -1.51 10.73 -7.64
N LEU A 8 -0.22 10.57 -7.36
CA LEU A 8 0.63 11.62 -6.83
C LEU A 8 1.23 12.45 -7.99
N SER A 9 1.47 13.73 -7.73
CA SER A 9 1.96 14.68 -8.75
C SER A 9 3.36 14.35 -9.28
N ASP A 10 4.12 13.53 -8.57
CA ASP A 10 5.47 13.08 -8.92
C ASP A 10 5.48 11.76 -9.73
N GLY A 11 4.31 11.26 -10.14
CA GLY A 11 4.15 10.01 -10.88
C GLY A 11 4.10 8.77 -9.98
N GLY A 12 4.08 8.94 -8.66
CA GLY A 12 3.79 7.87 -7.71
C GLY A 12 2.30 7.59 -7.56
N VAL A 13 1.99 6.49 -6.89
CA VAL A 13 0.62 6.10 -6.51
C VAL A 13 0.55 5.85 -5.02
N SER A 14 -0.52 6.33 -4.39
CA SER A 14 -0.88 6.02 -3.01
C SER A 14 -2.13 5.16 -2.97
N LEU A 15 -2.03 4.02 -2.30
CA LEU A 15 -3.17 3.20 -1.91
C LEU A 15 -3.67 3.69 -0.55
N GLU A 16 -4.80 4.36 -0.54
CA GLU A 16 -5.47 4.87 0.66
C GLU A 16 -6.45 3.81 1.16
N PHE A 17 -6.50 3.59 2.48
CA PHE A 17 -7.43 2.63 3.07
C PHE A 17 -7.78 2.99 4.52
N ASP A 18 -8.93 2.53 5.00
CA ASP A 18 -9.31 2.69 6.40
C ASP A 18 -8.48 1.74 7.30
N SER A 19 -8.15 2.19 8.51
CA SER A 19 -7.47 1.35 9.51
C SER A 19 -8.15 -0.01 9.78
N ARG A 20 -9.48 -0.09 9.63
CA ARG A 20 -10.28 -1.33 9.72
C ARG A 20 -9.99 -2.29 8.56
N ASP A 21 -9.63 -1.77 7.40
CA ASP A 21 -9.30 -2.54 6.20
C ASP A 21 -7.81 -2.93 6.13
N ALA A 22 -6.96 -2.38 7.02
CA ALA A 22 -5.53 -2.67 7.05
C ALA A 22 -5.18 -4.17 7.14
N LYS A 23 -5.99 -4.95 7.87
CA LYS A 23 -5.82 -6.41 7.93
C LYS A 23 -6.03 -7.05 6.56
N ALA A 24 -7.07 -6.65 5.85
CA ALA A 24 -7.42 -7.21 4.56
C ALA A 24 -6.44 -6.78 3.46
N VAL A 25 -5.97 -5.53 3.47
CA VAL A 25 -4.87 -5.06 2.61
C VAL A 25 -3.62 -5.91 2.82
N ARG A 26 -3.24 -6.17 4.07
CA ARG A 26 -2.09 -7.02 4.39
C ARG A 26 -2.25 -8.45 3.87
N GLU A 27 -3.45 -9.03 3.99
CA GLU A 27 -3.71 -10.38 3.49
C GLU A 27 -3.75 -10.43 1.96
N ALA A 28 -4.29 -9.42 1.28
CA ALA A 28 -4.25 -9.30 -0.18
C ALA A 28 -2.80 -9.25 -0.69
N ILE A 29 -1.97 -8.41 -0.08
CA ILE A 29 -0.53 -8.34 -0.40
C ILE A 29 0.15 -9.70 -0.19
N ARG A 30 -0.10 -10.34 0.96
CA ARG A 30 0.51 -11.65 1.28
C ARG A 30 0.12 -12.75 0.31
N LYS A 31 -1.16 -12.78 -0.08
CA LYS A 31 -1.70 -13.75 -1.03
C LYS A 31 -1.08 -13.60 -2.42
N ARG A 32 -0.84 -12.36 -2.86
CA ARG A 32 -0.42 -12.05 -4.24
C ARG A 32 1.10 -11.98 -4.41
N TYR A 33 1.80 -11.39 -3.45
CA TYR A 33 3.21 -11.02 -3.57
C TYR A 33 4.11 -11.66 -2.51
N GLY A 34 3.53 -12.48 -1.63
CA GLY A 34 4.25 -13.20 -0.59
C GLY A 34 4.58 -12.35 0.64
N PRO A 35 5.66 -12.67 1.37
CA PRO A 35 5.90 -12.09 2.69
C PRO A 35 6.18 -10.59 2.62
N ILE A 36 5.61 -9.85 3.58
CA ILE A 36 5.83 -8.41 3.76
C ILE A 36 6.95 -8.22 4.76
N ARG A 37 7.97 -7.45 4.39
CA ARG A 37 8.99 -6.94 5.32
C ARG A 37 8.69 -5.48 5.64
N ARG A 38 8.98 -5.09 6.88
CA ARG A 38 8.72 -3.74 7.41
C ARG A 38 9.91 -3.23 8.19
N ARG A 39 10.29 -1.98 7.95
CA ARG A 39 11.27 -1.23 8.74
C ARG A 39 10.62 0.07 9.20
N TRP A 40 10.42 0.21 10.50
CA TRP A 40 9.79 1.39 11.08
C TRP A 40 10.76 2.56 11.20
N HIS A 41 10.23 3.74 10.92
CA HIS A 41 10.81 5.06 11.18
C HIS A 41 9.90 5.81 12.17
N VAL A 42 10.30 7.02 12.56
CA VAL A 42 9.56 7.80 13.57
C VAL A 42 8.11 8.07 13.16
N MET A 43 7.85 8.39 11.88
CA MET A 43 6.51 8.75 11.37
C MET A 43 6.02 7.86 10.22
N SER A 44 6.82 6.90 9.77
CA SER A 44 6.52 6.08 8.59
C SER A 44 7.15 4.69 8.72
N ALA A 45 6.90 3.82 7.75
CA ALA A 45 7.66 2.58 7.60
C ALA A 45 8.00 2.33 6.15
N ASP A 46 9.21 1.81 5.91
CA ASP A 46 9.52 1.17 4.65
C ASP A 46 8.85 -0.21 4.65
N VAL A 47 8.08 -0.49 3.60
CA VAL A 47 7.41 -1.76 3.39
C VAL A 47 7.93 -2.35 2.09
N SER A 48 8.34 -3.62 2.10
CA SER A 48 8.77 -4.30 0.87
C SER A 48 8.07 -5.64 0.69
N PHE A 49 7.58 -5.90 -0.52
CA PHE A 49 6.98 -7.17 -0.96
C PHE A 49 7.07 -7.27 -2.48
N GLY A 50 7.04 -8.50 -3.03
CA GLY A 50 7.08 -8.71 -4.49
C GLY A 50 8.28 -8.12 -5.22
N GLY A 51 9.38 -7.83 -4.52
CA GLY A 51 10.57 -7.18 -5.09
C GLY A 51 10.55 -5.65 -5.07
N GLU A 52 9.42 -5.04 -4.68
CA GLU A 52 9.23 -3.59 -4.66
C GLU A 52 9.35 -3.00 -3.25
N LEU A 53 9.60 -1.68 -3.21
CA LEU A 53 9.70 -0.87 -2.00
C LEU A 53 8.59 0.18 -1.98
N PHE A 54 7.93 0.29 -0.84
CA PHE A 54 6.81 1.17 -0.58
C PHE A 54 7.04 1.94 0.71
N VAL A 55 6.38 3.09 0.83
CA VAL A 55 6.33 3.85 2.07
C VAL A 55 4.94 3.71 2.67
N PHE A 56 4.85 3.18 3.87
CA PHE A 56 3.64 3.18 4.66
C PHE A 56 3.62 4.40 5.58
N GLN A 57 2.51 5.14 5.55
CA GLN A 57 2.24 6.20 6.50
C GLN A 57 0.88 5.92 7.15
N ASN A 58 0.74 6.35 8.40
CA ASN A 58 -0.51 6.26 9.14
C ASN A 58 -0.69 7.57 9.89
N GLU A 59 -0.84 8.63 9.13
CA GLU A 59 -1.13 9.95 9.68
C GLU A 59 -2.63 10.03 9.96
N TRP A 60 -3.01 10.52 11.14
CA TRP A 60 -4.41 10.82 11.49
C TRP A 60 -5.42 9.65 11.40
N SER A 61 -4.95 8.40 11.43
CA SER A 61 -5.76 7.17 11.26
C SER A 61 -6.23 6.89 9.83
N ASP A 62 -5.65 7.59 8.85
CA ASP A 62 -5.83 7.35 7.43
C ASP A 62 -4.55 6.69 6.88
N PRO A 63 -4.41 5.35 6.99
CA PRO A 63 -3.23 4.67 6.52
C PRO A 63 -3.16 4.65 4.99
N CYS A 64 -1.95 4.87 4.49
CA CYS A 64 -1.67 4.83 3.08
C CYS A 64 -0.39 4.04 2.79
N LEU A 65 -0.33 3.47 1.59
CA LEU A 65 0.84 2.78 1.07
C LEU A 65 1.24 3.39 -0.27
N ILE A 66 2.42 3.99 -0.30
CA ILE A 66 2.88 4.79 -1.43
C ILE A 66 3.95 4.04 -2.20
N SER A 67 3.84 4.03 -3.52
CA SER A 67 4.90 3.63 -4.44
C SER A 67 5.34 4.80 -5.32
N ARG A 68 6.63 4.82 -5.66
CA ARG A 68 7.22 5.74 -6.65
C ARG A 68 7.72 5.01 -7.91
N SER A 69 7.55 3.68 -8.00
CA SER A 69 7.91 2.89 -9.17
C SER A 69 6.67 2.56 -9.99
N THR A 70 6.82 2.44 -11.30
CA THR A 70 5.73 2.01 -12.19
C THR A 70 5.22 0.63 -11.81
N THR A 71 6.13 -0.32 -11.54
CA THR A 71 5.77 -1.67 -11.10
C THR A 71 5.03 -1.66 -9.76
N GLY A 72 5.49 -0.88 -8.79
CA GLY A 72 4.80 -0.78 -7.50
C GLY A 72 3.44 -0.09 -7.63
N ALA A 73 3.28 0.90 -8.50
CA ALA A 73 1.99 1.51 -8.80
C ALA A 73 0.98 0.49 -9.35
N GLU A 74 1.38 -0.29 -10.37
CA GLU A 74 0.55 -1.39 -10.91
C GLU A 74 0.18 -2.41 -9.81
N MET A 75 1.10 -2.71 -8.90
CA MET A 75 0.83 -3.62 -7.79
C MET A 75 -0.23 -3.06 -6.82
N LEU A 76 -0.18 -1.75 -6.52
CA LEU A 76 -1.16 -1.07 -5.66
C LEU A 76 -2.54 -1.01 -6.32
N GLU A 77 -2.62 -0.69 -7.60
CA GLU A 77 -3.87 -0.71 -8.37
C GLU A 77 -4.50 -2.09 -8.39
N GLN A 78 -3.69 -3.14 -8.55
CA GLN A 78 -4.15 -4.53 -8.49
C GLN A 78 -4.71 -4.90 -7.11
N ILE A 79 -4.07 -4.45 -6.03
CA ILE A 79 -4.59 -4.65 -4.66
C ILE A 79 -5.91 -3.90 -4.48
N ALA A 80 -6.01 -2.67 -4.98
CA ALA A 80 -7.25 -1.90 -4.92
C ALA A 80 -8.39 -2.62 -5.69
N GLY A 81 -8.09 -3.15 -6.88
CA GLY A 81 -9.05 -3.94 -7.66
C GLY A 81 -9.51 -5.21 -6.95
N ASP A 82 -8.63 -5.92 -6.26
CA ASP A 82 -8.97 -7.15 -5.52
C ASP A 82 -9.88 -6.88 -4.30
N LEU A 83 -9.84 -5.66 -3.74
CA LEU A 83 -10.53 -5.28 -2.51
C LEU A 83 -11.74 -4.35 -2.72
N GLY A 84 -11.81 -3.68 -3.86
CA GLY A 84 -12.92 -2.83 -4.28
C GLY A 84 -13.99 -3.55 -5.10
N GLY A 85 -13.76 -4.81 -5.46
CA GLY A 85 -14.73 -5.70 -6.12
C GLY A 85 -15.75 -6.34 -5.18
#